data_AF-A0A8T2TXN5-F1
#
_entry.id   AF-A0A8T2TXN5-F1
#
_cell.length_a   1.000
_cell.length_b   1.000
_cell.length_c   1.000
_cell.angle_alpha   90.00
_cell.angle_beta   90.00
_cell.angle_gamma   90.00
#
_symmetry.space_group_name_H-M   'P 1'
#
loop_
_entity.id
_entity.type
_entity.pdbx_description
1 polymer ?
#
loop_
_entity_poly.entity_id
_entity_poly.type
_entity_poly.pdbx_seq_one_letter_code
_entity_poly.pdbx_strand_id
1 'polypeptide(L)'
;MDIADGSFCYFHRDLNRGNYGSDVACLQQFLKQEGFLTDEPSGYYGPSTESAVSRWQGSVRTCLDVLCTEPDGGEFCQTGCLKRGSSDLDKYHLCQQICQVAAGKSCDRAFPPTQSFKYKKCISAVANNCKNSCHRGLKAGR
;
A
#
# COMPACT_ATOMS: atom_id res chain seq x y z
N MET A 1 -3.22 19.78 -3.05
CA MET A 1 -4.59 19.72 -3.61
C MET A 1 -5.08 21.14 -3.66
N ASP A 2 -4.75 21.83 -4.75
CA ASP A 2 -5.19 23.20 -4.99
C ASP A 2 -6.39 23.13 -5.94
N ILE A 3 -7.54 23.56 -5.44
CA ILE A 3 -8.68 23.91 -6.29
C ILE A 3 -8.37 25.32 -6.83
N ALA A 4 -8.57 25.55 -8.12
CA ALA A 4 -8.09 26.70 -8.89
C ALA A 4 -8.62 28.10 -8.44
N ASP A 5 -9.25 28.21 -7.27
CA ASP A 5 -9.71 29.48 -6.67
C ASP A 5 -9.00 29.86 -5.35
N GLY A 6 -8.03 29.08 -4.86
CA GLY A 6 -7.32 29.36 -3.61
C GLY A 6 -8.07 28.92 -2.33
N SER A 7 -9.21 28.22 -2.48
CA SER A 7 -9.93 27.61 -1.37
C SER A 7 -9.35 26.23 -1.05
N PHE A 8 -8.72 26.11 0.11
CA PHE A 8 -8.33 24.82 0.65
C PHE A 8 -9.58 24.00 1.00
N CYS A 9 -9.58 22.74 0.60
CA CYS A 9 -10.58 21.77 1.02
C CYS A 9 -10.56 21.59 2.54
N TYR A 10 -11.49 22.22 3.25
CA TYR A 10 -11.63 22.07 4.69
C TYR A 10 -12.86 21.24 5.02
N PHE A 11 -12.66 20.11 5.69
CA PHE A 11 -13.72 19.26 6.21
C PHE A 11 -13.94 19.57 7.70
N HIS A 12 -14.98 20.34 8.02
CA HIS A 12 -15.35 20.67 9.42
C HIS A 12 -16.24 19.61 10.07
N ARG A 13 -16.63 18.58 9.32
CA ARG A 13 -17.58 17.54 9.72
C ARG A 13 -17.34 16.25 8.96
N ASP A 14 -17.89 15.16 9.50
CA ASP A 14 -18.03 13.91 8.76
C ASP A 14 -19.05 14.06 7.64
N LEU A 15 -18.69 13.55 6.45
CA LEU A 15 -19.55 13.60 5.27
C LEU A 15 -20.31 12.30 5.08
N ASN A 16 -21.63 12.41 4.99
CA ASN A 16 -22.55 11.31 4.82
C ASN A 16 -23.59 11.63 3.74
N ARG A 17 -24.27 10.60 3.25
CA ARG A 17 -25.39 10.77 2.31
C ARG A 17 -26.40 11.77 2.86
N GLY A 18 -26.85 12.69 2.01
CA GLY A 18 -27.74 13.77 2.42
C GLY A 18 -27.02 15.07 2.80
N ASN A 19 -25.70 15.08 2.95
CA ASN A 19 -24.95 16.31 3.21
C ASN A 19 -24.81 17.17 1.95
N TYR A 20 -24.83 18.48 2.16
CA TYR A 20 -24.65 19.48 1.10
C TYR A 20 -23.63 20.53 1.55
N GLY A 21 -22.78 21.00 0.66
CA GLY A 21 -21.83 22.07 0.95
C GLY A 21 -20.59 22.07 0.06
N SER A 22 -19.75 23.08 0.28
CA SER A 22 -18.45 23.20 -0.37
C SER A 22 -17.48 22.07 0.02
N ASP A 23 -17.59 21.54 1.23
CA ASP A 23 -16.87 20.35 1.71
C ASP A 23 -17.19 19.12 0.87
N VAL A 24 -18.46 18.88 0.57
CA VAL A 24 -18.90 17.79 -0.31
C VAL A 24 -18.44 18.03 -1.75
N ALA A 25 -18.53 19.26 -2.25
CA ALA A 25 -18.07 19.60 -3.61
C ALA A 25 -16.57 19.32 -3.75
N CYS A 26 -15.79 19.67 -2.73
CA CYS A 26 -14.38 19.32 -2.70
C CYS A 26 -14.17 17.80 -2.76
N LEU A 27 -14.85 17.01 -1.91
CA LEU A 27 -14.73 15.55 -1.93
C LEU A 27 -15.05 14.98 -3.32
N GLN A 28 -16.11 15.46 -3.95
CA GLN A 28 -16.50 15.04 -5.30
C GLN A 28 -15.45 15.39 -6.35
N GLN A 29 -14.86 16.58 -6.27
CA GLN A 29 -13.80 17.01 -7.18
C GLN A 29 -12.56 16.12 -7.04
N PHE A 30 -12.18 15.77 -5.81
CA PHE A 30 -11.14 14.77 -5.57
C PHE A 30 -11.48 13.41 -6.18
N LEU A 31 -12.66 12.87 -5.90
CA LEU A 31 -13.09 11.58 -6.44
C LEU A 31 -13.14 11.58 -7.96
N LYS A 32 -13.44 12.72 -8.59
CA LYS A 32 -13.41 12.90 -10.04
C LYS A 32 -12.00 12.88 -10.61
N GLN A 33 -11.06 13.58 -9.98
CA GLN A 33 -9.65 13.56 -10.36
C GLN A 33 -9.05 12.15 -10.26
N GLU A 34 -9.42 11.40 -9.21
CA GLU A 34 -9.01 10.01 -9.02
C GLU A 34 -9.75 9.02 -9.95
N GLY A 35 -10.72 9.49 -10.74
CA GLY A 35 -11.48 8.69 -11.70
C GLY A 35 -12.61 7.84 -11.09
N PHE A 36 -12.99 8.07 -9.83
CA PHE A 36 -14.08 7.38 -9.12
C PHE A 36 -15.44 8.07 -9.26
N LEU A 37 -15.47 9.31 -9.74
CA LEU A 37 -16.71 10.07 -9.99
C LEU A 37 -16.66 10.70 -11.39
N THR A 38 -17.74 10.58 -12.15
CA THR A 38 -17.88 11.22 -13.49
C THR A 38 -18.69 12.50 -13.41
N ASP A 39 -19.67 12.51 -12.50
CA ASP A 39 -20.61 13.61 -12.29
C ASP A 39 -19.86 14.90 -11.91
N GLU A 40 -20.42 16.05 -12.26
CA GLU A 40 -19.86 17.32 -11.80
C GLU A 40 -20.02 17.47 -10.28
N PRO A 41 -19.05 18.13 -9.60
CA PRO A 41 -19.13 18.39 -8.16
C PRO A 41 -20.32 19.31 -7.84
N SER A 42 -21.48 18.69 -7.58
CA SER A 42 -22.73 19.39 -7.26
C SER A 42 -22.75 19.96 -5.84
N GLY A 43 -21.82 19.54 -4.99
CA GLY A 43 -21.85 19.82 -3.56
C GLY A 43 -22.90 19.02 -2.81
N TYR A 44 -23.58 18.06 -3.45
CA TYR A 44 -24.54 17.17 -2.80
C TYR A 44 -24.01 15.75 -2.68
N TYR A 45 -23.95 15.22 -1.46
CA TYR A 45 -23.56 13.84 -1.19
C TYR A 45 -24.74 12.92 -1.47
N GLY A 46 -24.95 12.66 -2.74
CA GLY A 46 -25.95 11.72 -3.25
C GLY A 46 -25.42 10.30 -3.40
N PRO A 47 -26.25 9.39 -3.93
CA PRO A 47 -25.88 7.99 -4.19
C PRO A 47 -24.63 7.82 -5.05
N SER A 48 -24.42 8.68 -6.07
CA SER A 48 -23.23 8.65 -6.92
C SER A 48 -21.95 8.92 -6.12
N THR A 49 -21.99 9.92 -5.23
CA THR A 49 -20.84 10.28 -4.38
C THR A 49 -20.54 9.19 -3.36
N GLU A 50 -21.57 8.62 -2.72
CA GLU A 50 -21.40 7.48 -1.83
C GLU A 50 -20.75 6.29 -2.53
N SER A 51 -21.22 5.98 -3.75
CA SER A 51 -20.65 4.90 -4.56
C SER A 51 -19.22 5.20 -4.99
N ALA A 52 -18.90 6.46 -5.29
CA ALA A 52 -17.53 6.89 -5.60
C ALA A 52 -16.60 6.79 -4.39
N VAL A 53 -17.03 7.23 -3.21
CA VAL A 53 -16.28 7.11 -1.95
C VAL A 53 -16.02 5.64 -1.63
N SER A 54 -17.04 4.79 -1.71
CA SER A 54 -16.91 3.36 -1.46
C SER A 54 -15.91 2.70 -2.44
N ARG A 55 -15.98 3.04 -3.73
CA ARG A 55 -15.00 2.56 -4.73
C ARG A 55 -13.59 3.09 -4.47
N TRP A 56 -13.45 4.36 -4.09
CA TRP A 56 -12.17 4.97 -3.78
C TRP A 56 -11.55 4.35 -2.52
N GLN A 57 -12.30 4.24 -1.42
CA GLN A 57 -11.90 3.55 -0.18
C GLN A 57 -11.59 2.06 -0.43
N GLY A 58 -12.32 1.44 -1.36
CA GLY A 58 -12.04 0.10 -1.83
C GLY A 58 -10.76 0.00 -2.66
N SER A 59 -10.30 1.06 -3.31
CA SER A 59 -9.06 1.07 -4.12
C SER A 59 -7.78 1.25 -3.31
N VAL A 60 -7.93 1.56 -2.02
CA VAL A 60 -6.83 1.79 -1.08
C VAL A 60 -6.00 0.52 -0.92
N ARG A 61 -4.69 0.72 -0.83
CA ARG A 61 -3.60 -0.23 -1.15
C ARG A 61 -3.68 -1.59 -0.42
N THR A 62 -3.23 -2.65 -1.09
CA THR A 62 -2.92 -3.94 -0.46
C THR A 62 -1.47 -3.92 0.01
N CYS A 63 -1.26 -3.98 1.32
CA CYS A 63 0.07 -4.12 1.91
C CYS A 63 0.40 -5.59 2.12
N LEU A 64 1.63 -5.97 1.79
CA LEU A 64 2.25 -7.23 2.11
C LEU A 64 3.32 -6.95 3.16
N ASP A 65 3.24 -7.70 4.26
CA ASP A 65 4.16 -7.58 5.38
C ASP A 65 5.10 -8.78 5.43
N VAL A 66 6.39 -8.51 5.64
CA VAL A 66 7.39 -9.54 5.95
C VAL A 66 7.60 -9.57 7.45
N LEU A 67 7.18 -10.69 8.05
CA LEU A 67 7.51 -11.04 9.43
C LEU A 67 8.91 -11.63 9.47
N CYS A 68 9.82 -11.03 10.23
CA CYS A 68 11.01 -11.77 10.68
C CYS A 68 10.75 -12.31 12.07
N THR A 69 11.44 -13.40 12.40
CA THR A 69 11.53 -13.86 13.78
C THR A 69 12.83 -13.33 14.35
N GLU A 70 12.75 -12.36 15.25
CA GLU A 70 13.88 -11.93 16.07
C GLU A 70 13.77 -12.60 17.46
N PRO A 71 14.88 -12.71 18.23
CA PRO A 71 14.92 -13.42 19.51
C PRO A 71 13.94 -12.88 20.57
N ASP A 72 13.52 -11.63 20.41
CA ASP A 72 12.67 -10.83 21.30
C ASP A 72 11.20 -10.74 20.86
N GLY A 73 10.84 -11.38 19.73
CA GLY A 73 9.47 -11.39 19.20
C GLY A 73 9.44 -11.13 17.69
N GLY A 74 8.39 -11.59 17.03
CA GLY A 74 8.25 -11.37 15.59
C GLY A 74 7.90 -9.92 15.28
N GLU A 75 8.87 -9.14 14.80
CA GLU A 75 8.64 -7.77 14.34
C GLU A 75 8.38 -7.75 12.82
N PHE A 76 7.54 -6.81 12.38
CA PHE A 76 7.36 -6.51 10.97
C PHE A 76 8.62 -5.81 10.44
N CYS A 77 9.46 -6.53 9.70
CA CYS A 77 10.75 -6.01 9.23
C CYS A 77 10.65 -5.14 7.98
N GLN A 78 9.65 -5.40 7.15
CA GLN A 78 9.45 -4.68 5.90
C GLN A 78 8.01 -4.83 5.41
N THR A 79 7.37 -3.69 5.15
CA THR A 79 6.07 -3.62 4.48
C THR A 79 6.25 -3.08 3.08
N GLY A 80 5.48 -3.60 2.13
CA GLY A 80 5.34 -3.06 0.78
C GLY A 80 3.88 -3.00 0.40
N CYS A 81 3.44 -1.90 -0.21
CA CYS A 81 2.04 -1.70 -0.54
C CYS A 81 1.84 -1.45 -2.04
N LEU A 82 0.96 -2.24 -2.64
CA LEU A 82 0.52 -2.12 -4.02
C LEU A 82 -0.89 -1.54 -4.10
N LYS A 83 -1.29 -1.07 -5.27
CA LYS A 83 -2.69 -0.76 -5.52
C LYS A 83 -3.53 -2.03 -5.35
N ARG A 84 -4.69 -1.94 -4.70
CA ARG A 84 -5.59 -3.09 -4.60
C ARG A 84 -6.02 -3.50 -6.01
N GLY A 85 -5.92 -4.80 -6.33
CA GLY A 85 -6.18 -5.33 -7.67
C GLY A 85 -4.95 -5.38 -8.61
N SER A 86 -3.75 -5.06 -8.11
CA SER A 86 -2.50 -5.32 -8.84
C SER A 86 -2.35 -6.81 -9.21
N SER A 87 -1.68 -7.08 -10.33
CA SER A 87 -1.54 -8.43 -10.89
C SER A 87 -0.77 -9.39 -9.97
N ASP A 88 -0.90 -10.70 -10.18
CA ASP A 88 -0.10 -11.69 -9.45
C ASP A 88 1.40 -11.48 -9.69
N LEU A 89 1.77 -10.95 -10.86
CA LEU A 89 3.15 -10.55 -11.17
C LEU A 89 3.58 -9.35 -10.30
N ASP A 90 2.76 -8.31 -10.19
CA ASP A 90 3.06 -7.15 -9.34
C ASP A 90 3.22 -7.56 -7.87
N LYS A 91 2.32 -8.42 -7.37
CA LYS A 91 2.41 -8.97 -6.01
C LYS A 91 3.68 -9.78 -5.82
N TYR A 92 4.06 -10.58 -6.81
CA TYR A 92 5.29 -11.37 -6.78
C TYR A 92 6.53 -10.48 -6.75
N HIS A 93 6.58 -9.44 -7.59
CA HIS A 93 7.69 -8.50 -7.64
C HIS A 93 7.79 -7.69 -6.34
N LEU A 94 6.67 -7.20 -5.80
CA LEU A 94 6.66 -6.52 -4.50
C LEU A 94 7.15 -7.46 -3.40
N CYS A 95 6.66 -8.70 -3.34
CA CYS A 95 7.10 -9.71 -2.38
C CYS A 95 8.61 -9.93 -2.44
N GLN A 96 9.17 -10.08 -3.65
CA GLN A 96 10.61 -10.24 -3.83
C GLN A 96 11.38 -9.03 -3.31
N GLN A 97 10.93 -7.81 -3.64
CA GLN A 97 11.57 -6.58 -3.20
C GLN A 97 11.61 -6.49 -1.67
N ILE A 98 10.45 -6.62 -1.02
CA ILE A 98 10.39 -6.47 0.44
C ILE A 98 11.09 -7.61 1.18
N CYS A 99 11.07 -8.83 0.63
CA CYS A 99 11.82 -9.96 1.17
C CYS A 99 13.34 -9.73 1.06
N GLN A 100 13.83 -9.26 -0.09
CA GLN A 100 15.26 -8.99 -0.28
C GLN A 100 15.76 -7.92 0.69
N VAL A 101 14.98 -6.86 0.90
CA VAL A 101 15.32 -5.79 1.85
C VAL A 101 15.34 -6.32 3.28
N ALA A 102 14.31 -7.06 3.69
CA ALA A 102 14.24 -7.64 5.03
C ALA A 102 15.41 -8.60 5.29
N ALA A 103 15.64 -9.55 4.37
CA ALA A 103 16.69 -10.55 4.51
C ALA A 103 18.11 -9.95 4.43
N GLY A 104 18.32 -8.91 3.62
CA GLY A 104 19.57 -8.16 3.59
C GLY A 104 19.89 -7.53 4.94
N LYS A 105 18.91 -6.82 5.52
CA LYS A 105 19.02 -6.25 6.88
C LYS A 105 19.30 -7.33 7.93
N SER A 106 18.69 -8.51 7.81
CA SER A 106 18.99 -9.64 8.70
C SER A 106 20.42 -10.15 8.54
N CYS A 107 20.96 -10.22 7.31
CA CYS A 107 22.36 -10.58 7.07
C CYS A 107 23.33 -9.55 7.66
N ASP A 108 23.03 -8.26 7.55
CA ASP A 108 23.85 -7.17 8.12
C ASP A 108 23.93 -7.27 9.65
N ARG A 109 22.81 -7.57 10.32
CA ARG A 109 22.76 -7.77 11.78
C ARG A 109 23.47 -9.04 12.23
N ALA A 110 23.23 -10.15 11.52
CA ALA A 110 23.77 -11.46 11.91
C ALA A 110 25.28 -11.59 11.66
N PHE A 111 25.80 -10.93 10.63
CA PHE A 111 27.19 -11.02 10.23
C PHE A 111 27.79 -9.62 10.06
N PRO A 112 28.49 -9.09 11.09
CA PRO A 112 29.18 -7.81 10.94
C PRO A 112 30.18 -7.86 9.77
N PRO A 113 30.48 -6.71 9.13
CA PRO A 113 31.29 -6.64 7.92
C PRO A 113 32.72 -7.19 8.06
N THR A 114 33.19 -7.41 9.29
CA THR A 114 34.45 -8.12 9.59
C THR A 114 34.40 -9.61 9.25
N GLN A 115 33.20 -10.22 9.19
CA GLN A 115 32.96 -11.62 8.81
C GLN A 115 32.55 -11.75 7.34
N SER A 116 33.38 -11.21 6.44
CA SER A 116 33.08 -11.06 5.00
C SER A 116 32.62 -12.34 4.31
N PHE A 117 33.17 -13.51 4.68
CA PHE A 117 32.76 -14.80 4.11
C PHE A 117 31.34 -15.22 4.52
N LYS A 118 30.99 -15.08 5.80
CA LYS A 118 29.65 -15.45 6.29
C LYS A 118 28.60 -14.48 5.78
N TYR A 119 28.91 -13.18 5.77
CA TYR A 119 28.06 -12.16 5.16
C TYR A 119 27.78 -12.46 3.68
N LYS A 120 28.83 -12.72 2.87
CA LYS A 120 28.70 -13.09 1.45
C LYS A 120 27.86 -14.35 1.25
N LYS A 121 28.05 -15.37 2.08
CA LYS A 121 27.25 -16.59 2.04
C LYS A 121 25.78 -16.31 2.38
N CYS A 122 25.51 -15.46 3.36
CA CYS A 122 24.16 -15.05 3.74
C CYS A 122 23.43 -14.38 2.57
N ILE A 123 24.00 -13.31 2.01
CA ILE A 123 23.36 -12.55 0.92
C ILE A 123 23.21 -13.38 -0.37
N SER A 124 24.12 -14.33 -0.64
CA SER A 124 24.05 -15.18 -1.83
C SER A 124 22.81 -16.09 -1.87
N ALA A 125 22.24 -16.42 -0.71
CA ALA A 125 21.06 -17.25 -0.61
C ALA A 125 19.75 -16.43 -0.70
N VAL A 126 19.81 -15.11 -0.44
CA VAL A 126 18.62 -14.24 -0.34
C VAL A 126 17.78 -14.25 -1.60
N ALA A 127 18.41 -14.07 -2.77
CA ALA A 127 17.69 -13.99 -4.04
C ALA A 127 16.83 -15.24 -4.32
N ASN A 128 17.41 -16.44 -4.15
CA ASN A 128 16.71 -17.70 -4.39
C ASN A 128 15.68 -18.00 -3.30
N ASN A 129 15.99 -17.69 -2.04
CA ASN A 129 15.06 -17.89 -0.93
C ASN A 129 13.82 -17.00 -1.07
N CYS A 130 13.99 -15.72 -1.41
CA CYS A 130 12.88 -14.81 -1.65
C CYS A 130 12.06 -15.23 -2.87
N LYS A 131 12.72 -15.62 -3.97
CA LYS A 131 12.05 -16.16 -5.17
C LYS A 131 11.14 -17.34 -4.82
N ASN A 132 11.67 -18.32 -4.08
CA ASN A 132 10.94 -19.53 -3.71
C ASN A 132 9.83 -19.27 -2.69
N SER A 133 10.08 -18.42 -1.70
CA SER A 133 9.10 -18.11 -0.65
C SER A 133 7.90 -17.33 -1.20
N CYS A 134 8.16 -16.34 -2.06
CA CYS A 134 7.10 -15.59 -2.72
C CYS A 134 6.28 -16.44 -3.69
N HIS A 135 6.92 -17.36 -4.43
CA HIS A 135 6.20 -18.29 -5.30
C HIS A 135 5.28 -19.26 -4.53
N ARG A 136 5.70 -19.73 -3.34
CA ARG A 136 4.89 -20.62 -2.49
C ARG A 136 3.73 -19.87 -1.83
N GLY A 137 3.99 -18.67 -1.29
CA GLY A 137 2.98 -17.85 -0.61
C GLY A 137 1.83 -17.41 -1.53
N LEU A 138 2.13 -17.00 -2.76
CA LEU A 138 1.10 -16.62 -3.73
C LEU A 138 0.28 -17.79 -4.28
N LYS A 139 0.80 -19.04 -4.21
CA LYS A 139 0.06 -20.24 -4.62
C LYS A 139 -0.81 -20.82 -3.50
N ALA A 140 -0.43 -20.62 -2.24
CA ALA A 140 -1.14 -21.16 -1.07
C ALA A 140 -2.39 -20.34 -0.66
N GLY A 141 -2.53 -19.11 -1.16
CA GLY A 141 -3.68 -18.22 -0.89
C GLY A 141 -4.79 -18.25 -1.95
N ARG A 142 -4.87 -19.30 -2.76
CA ARG A 142 -5.99 -19.57 -3.68
C ARG A 142 -6.91 -20.65 -3.12
#